data_AF-A0A0N1PA21-F1
#
_entry.id   AF-A0A0N1PA21-F1
#
_cell.length_a   1.000
_cell.length_b   1.000
_cell.length_c   1.000
_cell.angle_alpha   90.00
_cell.angle_beta   90.00
_cell.angle_gamma   90.00
#
_symmetry.space_group_name_H-M   'P 1'
#
loop_
_entity.id
_entity.type
_entity.pdbx_description
1 polymer ?
#
loop_
_entity_poly.entity_id
_entity_poly.type
_entity_poly.pdbx_seq_one_letter_code
_entity_poly.pdbx_strand_id
1 'polypeptide(L)'
;MERVTTAPSSATVISKTLREASPMASIPTNTPTSAAPTKQASRSQPRSPSGSPLPTIELDAATVALIKENEQMLQTIAALQHELEKQKVRLSDTEEARVSLANEVAELRSALGLAASEVTSTTGKVLNYKTAYLDMQDAFDKLKLDSEATKNKLEEATRRERLLMQSASNTARQQTQQKASFDLVTKSMKMPNAFLASVQSIVAKLHDPAVRPADRRKKVMGDIERLESKVADYKPAETAAVSADGLVQVDVPIRQCVYGYLVVMMQLLRGEVGQ
;
A
#
# COMPACT_ATOMS: atom_id res chain seq x y z
N MET A 1 -12.87 -35.40 -19.09
CA MET A 1 -13.49 -35.12 -20.39
C MET A 1 -12.93 -33.81 -20.91
N GLU A 2 -11.80 -33.86 -21.64
CA GLU A 2 -11.37 -32.76 -22.49
C GLU A 2 -10.84 -33.37 -23.79
N ARG A 3 -11.27 -32.79 -24.92
CA ARG A 3 -11.20 -33.36 -26.25
C ARG A 3 -9.81 -33.16 -26.86
N VAL A 4 -9.33 -34.24 -27.48
CA VAL A 4 -8.28 -34.29 -28.49
C VAL A 4 -8.75 -33.57 -29.76
N THR A 5 -7.90 -32.73 -30.38
CA THR A 5 -7.82 -32.67 -31.85
C THR A 5 -6.43 -32.23 -32.31
N THR A 6 -5.70 -33.20 -32.86
CA THR A 6 -4.47 -33.07 -33.64
C THR A 6 -4.77 -32.61 -35.08
N ALA A 7 -3.94 -31.67 -35.58
CA ALA A 7 -3.50 -31.34 -36.96
C ALA A 7 -4.40 -31.58 -38.21
N PRO A 8 -4.15 -30.86 -39.32
CA PRO A 8 -3.30 -31.52 -40.32
C PRO A 8 -2.35 -30.59 -41.11
N SER A 9 -1.26 -31.23 -41.53
CA SER A 9 -0.42 -30.91 -42.68
C SER A 9 -1.09 -31.37 -43.98
N SER A 10 -0.96 -30.63 -45.08
CA SER A 10 -0.85 -31.19 -46.44
C SER A 10 -0.43 -30.12 -47.46
N ALA A 11 0.29 -30.61 -48.47
CA ALA A 11 1.14 -29.90 -49.40
C ALA A 11 0.48 -29.58 -50.77
N THR A 12 1.26 -28.86 -51.58
CA THR A 12 1.44 -29.01 -53.05
C THR A 12 0.59 -28.12 -53.97
N VAL A 13 1.26 -27.31 -54.81
CA VAL A 13 1.38 -27.45 -56.29
C VAL A 13 1.66 -26.08 -56.94
N ILE A 14 2.68 -26.12 -57.80
CA ILE A 14 3.23 -25.11 -58.70
C ILE A 14 2.21 -24.66 -59.75
N SER A 15 2.23 -23.37 -60.14
CA SER A 15 1.82 -22.96 -61.49
C SER A 15 2.63 -21.75 -61.98
N LYS A 16 3.42 -22.04 -63.01
CA LYS A 16 4.09 -21.15 -63.96
C LYS A 16 3.07 -20.23 -64.66
N THR A 17 3.40 -18.95 -64.83
CA THR A 17 3.06 -18.18 -66.04
C THR A 17 4.16 -17.16 -66.34
N LEU A 18 5.10 -17.58 -67.18
CA LEU A 18 5.74 -16.71 -68.18
C LEU A 18 4.63 -16.30 -69.16
N ARG A 19 4.44 -15.01 -69.41
CA ARG A 19 3.92 -14.44 -70.67
C ARG A 19 4.23 -12.96 -70.68
N GLU A 20 5.24 -12.57 -71.45
CA GLU A 20 5.15 -12.20 -72.87
C GLU A 20 4.98 -10.68 -73.00
N ALA A 21 6.10 -10.06 -73.34
CA ALA A 21 6.13 -8.77 -73.99
C ALA A 21 5.27 -8.80 -75.25
N SER A 22 4.62 -7.69 -75.56
CA SER A 22 4.17 -7.38 -76.91
C SER A 22 4.00 -5.87 -77.11
N PRO A 23 4.14 -5.42 -78.37
CA PRO A 23 4.98 -4.29 -78.73
C PRO A 23 4.16 -3.07 -79.16
N MET A 24 4.78 -1.89 -79.19
CA MET A 24 4.30 -0.83 -80.08
C MET A 24 5.38 -0.38 -81.03
N ALA A 25 4.96 -0.32 -82.29
CA ALA A 25 5.75 -0.28 -83.49
C ALA A 25 6.58 1.01 -83.62
N SER A 26 7.79 0.82 -84.14
CA SER A 26 8.61 1.86 -84.77
C SER A 26 8.02 2.25 -86.13
N ILE A 27 7.97 3.54 -86.43
CA ILE A 27 7.97 4.08 -87.80
C ILE A 27 9.02 5.20 -87.87
N PRO A 28 9.82 5.29 -88.96
CA PRO A 28 11.13 5.93 -88.95
C PRO A 28 11.08 7.37 -89.48
N THR A 29 12.10 8.17 -89.19
CA THR A 29 12.44 9.30 -90.06
C THR A 29 13.95 9.45 -90.13
N ASN A 30 14.45 9.28 -91.35
CA ASN A 30 15.85 9.38 -91.72
C ASN A 30 16.34 10.85 -91.64
N THR A 31 17.59 10.97 -91.17
CA THR A 31 18.70 11.92 -91.46
C THR A 31 18.56 12.87 -92.68
N PRO A 32 19.26 14.03 -92.76
CA PRO A 32 20.65 14.22 -92.32
C PRO A 32 21.07 15.58 -91.72
N THR A 33 22.28 15.54 -91.18
CA THR A 33 23.25 16.59 -90.85
C THR A 33 23.51 17.59 -91.98
N SER A 34 23.77 18.86 -91.64
CA SER A 34 24.97 19.64 -92.05
C SER A 34 24.68 21.13 -92.32
N ALA A 35 25.70 21.92 -91.95
CA ALA A 35 26.08 23.23 -92.47
C ALA A 35 25.28 24.45 -92.04
N ALA A 36 25.96 25.29 -91.25
CA ALA A 36 25.74 26.74 -91.20
C ALA A 36 25.65 27.32 -92.61
N PRO A 37 24.94 28.46 -92.78
CA PRO A 37 25.66 29.59 -93.36
C PRO A 37 25.29 30.98 -92.79
N THR A 38 26.35 31.76 -92.56
CA THR A 38 26.60 33.03 -93.25
C THR A 38 25.70 34.24 -92.96
N LYS A 39 26.27 35.18 -92.20
CA LYS A 39 26.06 36.62 -92.35
C LYS A 39 26.32 37.03 -93.81
N GLN A 40 25.29 37.29 -94.59
CA GLN A 40 25.36 38.18 -95.77
C GLN A 40 23.94 38.56 -96.20
N ALA A 41 23.42 39.65 -95.64
CA ALA A 41 22.43 40.47 -96.34
C ALA A 41 23.19 41.64 -96.96
N SER A 42 23.51 41.42 -98.22
CA SER A 42 24.05 42.34 -99.18
C SER A 42 23.13 43.54 -99.41
N ARG A 43 23.76 44.71 -99.44
CA ARG A 43 23.62 45.72 -100.50
C ARG A 43 22.21 46.30 -100.71
N SER A 44 22.04 47.47 -100.08
CA SER A 44 21.25 48.60 -100.55
C SER A 44 21.10 48.66 -102.09
N GLN A 45 19.88 48.43 -102.57
CA GLN A 45 19.42 48.93 -103.86
C GLN A 45 18.34 50.01 -103.60
N PRO A 46 18.48 51.22 -104.15
CA PRO A 46 17.44 52.23 -104.08
C PRO A 46 16.37 51.83 -105.10
N ARG A 47 15.14 51.57 -104.65
CA ARG A 47 13.99 51.41 -105.55
C ARG A 47 13.13 52.67 -105.46
N SER A 48 12.90 53.24 -106.64
CA SER A 48 12.08 54.41 -106.94
C SER A 48 10.69 54.38 -106.30
N PRO A 49 10.07 55.54 -106.03
CA PRO A 49 8.74 55.62 -105.47
C PRO A 49 7.71 55.21 -106.53
N SER A 50 7.23 53.97 -106.45
CA SER A 50 6.10 53.52 -107.28
C SER A 50 4.81 54.10 -106.67
N GLY A 51 4.27 55.12 -107.32
CA GLY A 51 2.98 55.73 -107.01
C GLY A 51 1.79 54.88 -107.47
N SER A 52 1.72 53.63 -107.01
CA SER A 52 0.48 52.85 -107.07
C SER A 52 -0.31 53.12 -105.80
N PRO A 53 -1.60 53.50 -105.85
CA PRO A 53 -2.43 53.40 -104.65
C PRO A 53 -2.40 51.91 -104.26
N LEU A 54 -2.04 51.62 -103.01
CA LEU A 54 -2.26 50.29 -102.45
C LEU A 54 -3.75 49.97 -102.68
N PRO A 55 -4.10 48.78 -103.20
CA PRO A 55 -5.50 48.41 -103.27
C PRO A 55 -6.05 48.47 -101.85
N THR A 56 -7.05 49.31 -101.62
CA THR A 56 -7.87 49.24 -100.42
C THR A 56 -8.63 47.93 -100.53
N ILE A 57 -8.03 46.84 -100.05
CA ILE A 57 -8.70 45.54 -99.98
C ILE A 57 -9.79 45.71 -98.92
N GLU A 58 -11.01 45.98 -99.37
CA GLU A 58 -12.19 45.86 -98.51
C GLU A 58 -12.32 44.38 -98.15
N LEU A 59 -11.81 44.03 -96.96
CA LEU A 59 -12.03 42.71 -96.38
C LEU A 59 -13.54 42.52 -96.20
N ASP A 60 -14.07 41.43 -96.75
CA ASP A 60 -15.47 41.11 -96.52
C ASP A 60 -15.75 40.88 -95.02
N ALA A 61 -17.01 41.07 -94.62
CA ALA A 61 -17.39 40.99 -93.22
C ALA A 61 -17.09 39.61 -92.59
N ALA A 62 -17.10 38.54 -93.40
CA ALA A 62 -16.80 37.18 -92.98
C ALA A 62 -15.31 37.00 -92.62
N THR A 63 -14.40 37.54 -93.44
CA THR A 63 -12.96 37.49 -93.20
C THR A 63 -12.59 38.31 -91.96
N VAL A 64 -13.20 39.48 -91.77
CA VAL A 64 -13.00 40.29 -90.55
C VAL A 64 -13.49 39.55 -89.30
N ALA A 65 -14.63 38.84 -89.37
CA ALA A 65 -15.14 38.04 -88.26
C ALA A 65 -14.18 36.89 -87.90
N LEU A 66 -13.65 36.16 -88.89
CA LEU A 66 -12.68 35.08 -88.67
C LEU A 66 -11.36 35.60 -88.07
N ILE A 67 -10.90 36.78 -88.49
CA ILE A 67 -9.70 37.40 -87.91
C ILE A 67 -9.94 37.73 -86.43
N LYS A 68 -11.09 38.30 -86.09
CA LYS A 68 -11.45 38.60 -84.70
C LYS A 68 -11.60 37.34 -83.84
N GLU A 69 -12.21 36.29 -84.38
CA GLU A 69 -12.32 35.00 -83.70
C GLU A 69 -10.95 34.37 -83.45
N ASN A 70 -10.06 34.39 -84.45
CA ASN A 70 -8.69 33.92 -84.30
C ASN A 70 -7.90 34.75 -83.27
N GLU A 71 -8.07 36.07 -83.27
CA GLU A 71 -7.46 36.95 -82.27
C GLU A 71 -7.95 36.61 -80.85
N GLN A 72 -9.26 36.41 -80.68
CA GLN A 72 -9.85 35.99 -79.41
C GLN A 72 -9.34 34.60 -78.97
N MET A 73 -9.22 33.65 -79.90
CA MET A 73 -8.65 32.34 -79.63
C MET A 73 -7.19 32.42 -79.19
N LEU A 74 -6.37 33.25 -79.86
CA LEU A 74 -4.97 33.45 -79.48
C LEU A 74 -4.83 34.08 -78.09
N GLN A 75 -5.68 35.05 -77.74
CA GLN A 75 -5.73 35.62 -76.39
C GLN A 75 -6.13 34.55 -75.35
N THR A 76 -7.09 33.68 -75.69
CA THR A 76 -7.53 32.58 -74.82
C THR A 76 -6.43 31.54 -74.62
N ILE A 77 -5.71 31.18 -75.70
CA ILE A 77 -4.57 30.27 -75.64
C ILE A 77 -3.48 30.83 -74.73
N ALA A 78 -3.14 32.12 -74.86
CA ALA A 78 -2.15 32.75 -74.00
C ALA A 78 -2.57 32.75 -72.52
N ALA A 79 -3.85 33.03 -72.23
CA ALA A 79 -4.39 32.97 -70.87
C ALA A 79 -4.34 31.56 -70.27
N LEU A 80 -4.71 30.53 -71.07
CA LEU A 80 -4.64 29.12 -70.65
C LEU A 80 -3.20 28.65 -70.44
N GLN A 81 -2.26 29.08 -71.29
CA GLN A 81 -0.84 28.77 -71.12
C GLN A 81 -0.28 29.36 -69.82
N HIS A 82 -0.65 30.61 -69.51
CA HIS A 82 -0.25 31.25 -68.26
C HIS A 82 -0.84 30.54 -67.03
N GLU A 83 -2.13 30.17 -67.05
CA GLU A 83 -2.74 29.45 -65.93
C GLU A 83 -2.18 28.03 -65.80
N LEU A 84 -1.85 27.36 -66.91
CA LEU A 84 -1.19 26.05 -66.89
C LEU A 84 0.19 26.13 -66.24
N GLU A 85 0.99 27.13 -66.59
CA GLU A 85 2.33 27.31 -66.00
C GLU A 85 2.23 27.62 -64.50
N LYS A 86 1.28 28.47 -64.10
CA LYS A 86 0.98 28.75 -62.70
C LYS A 86 0.54 27.51 -61.92
N GLN A 87 -0.27 26.64 -62.54
CA GLN A 87 -0.68 25.38 -61.91
C GLN A 87 0.48 24.39 -61.79
N LYS A 88 1.40 24.33 -62.76
CA LYS A 88 2.61 23.52 -62.67
C LYS A 88 3.49 23.93 -61.48
N VAL A 89 3.71 25.24 -61.31
CA VAL A 89 4.49 25.76 -60.17
C VAL A 89 3.84 25.35 -58.86
N ARG A 90 2.52 25.57 -58.71
CA ARG A 90 1.78 25.15 -57.51
C ARG A 90 1.88 23.65 -57.25
N LEU A 91 1.81 22.82 -58.29
CA LEU A 91 1.93 21.37 -58.16
C LEU A 91 3.33 21.01 -57.65
N SER A 92 4.39 21.62 -58.20
CA SER A 92 5.76 21.45 -57.75
C SER A 92 5.91 21.79 -56.25
N ASP A 93 5.42 22.96 -55.83
CA ASP A 93 5.49 23.40 -54.43
C ASP A 93 4.75 22.42 -53.50
N THR A 94 3.59 21.91 -53.92
CA THR A 94 2.83 20.93 -53.12
C THR A 94 3.52 19.57 -53.04
N GLU A 95 4.22 19.15 -54.08
CA GLU A 95 4.96 17.88 -54.08
C GLU A 95 6.21 17.98 -53.19
N GLU A 96 6.91 19.11 -53.21
CA GLU A 96 8.02 19.38 -52.29
C GLU A 96 7.54 19.39 -50.83
N ALA A 97 6.41 20.05 -50.54
CA ALA A 97 5.80 20.02 -49.21
C ALA A 97 5.38 18.60 -48.79
N ARG A 98 4.84 17.80 -49.71
CA ARG A 98 4.48 16.39 -49.47
C ARG A 98 5.70 15.56 -49.12
N VAL A 99 6.80 15.72 -49.85
CA VAL A 99 8.07 15.03 -49.59
C VAL A 99 8.66 15.45 -48.24
N SER A 100 8.63 16.75 -47.93
CA SER A 100 9.09 17.27 -46.63
C SER A 100 8.29 16.66 -45.47
N LEU A 101 6.96 16.64 -45.57
CA LEU A 101 6.09 16.06 -44.54
C LEU A 101 6.31 14.54 -44.40
N ALA A 102 6.54 13.83 -45.51
CA ALA A 102 6.84 12.40 -45.47
C ALA A 102 8.15 12.12 -44.72
N ASN A 103 9.16 12.97 -44.90
CA ASN A 103 10.43 12.88 -44.16
C ASN A 103 10.23 13.16 -42.67
N GLU A 104 9.48 14.21 -42.30
CA GLU A 104 9.17 14.53 -40.90
C GLU A 104 8.42 13.37 -40.21
N VAL A 105 7.44 12.76 -40.89
CA VAL A 105 6.73 11.59 -40.37
C VAL A 105 7.68 10.40 -40.19
N ALA A 106 8.65 10.20 -41.09
CA ALA A 106 9.65 9.15 -40.95
C ALA A 106 10.59 9.40 -39.76
N GLU A 107 11.02 10.65 -39.56
CA GLU A 107 11.84 11.07 -38.41
C GLU A 107 11.08 10.88 -37.09
N LEU A 108 9.82 11.32 -37.01
CA LEU A 108 8.98 11.13 -35.82
C LEU A 108 8.74 9.65 -35.52
N ARG A 109 8.53 8.81 -36.54
CA ARG A 109 8.43 7.35 -36.37
C ARG A 109 9.74 6.75 -35.88
N SER A 110 10.88 7.21 -36.37
CA SER A 110 12.20 6.78 -35.91
C SER A 110 12.44 7.20 -34.45
N ALA A 111 12.16 8.45 -34.11
CA ALA A 111 12.25 8.97 -32.74
C ALA A 111 11.32 8.20 -31.78
N LEU A 112 10.10 7.87 -32.21
CA LEU A 112 9.18 7.04 -31.43
C LEU A 112 9.71 5.60 -31.25
N GLY A 113 10.30 5.02 -32.30
CA GLY A 113 10.95 3.71 -32.23
C GLY A 113 12.14 3.70 -31.27
N LEU A 114 12.94 4.77 -31.25
CA LEU A 114 14.06 4.95 -30.33
C LEU A 114 13.59 5.19 -28.89
N ALA A 115 12.59 6.05 -28.67
CA ALA A 115 11.99 6.28 -27.35
C ALA A 115 11.34 5.00 -26.78
N ALA A 116 10.71 4.18 -27.63
CA ALA A 116 10.20 2.87 -27.24
C ALA A 116 11.31 1.86 -26.91
N SER A 117 12.50 1.99 -27.52
CA SER A 117 13.68 1.19 -27.18
C SER A 117 14.29 1.57 -25.82
N GLU A 118 14.25 2.85 -25.45
CA GLU A 118 14.70 3.33 -24.13
C GLU A 118 13.75 2.95 -22.98
N VAL A 119 12.48 2.66 -23.27
CA VAL A 119 11.51 2.08 -22.32
C VAL A 119 11.48 0.56 -22.43
N THR A 120 12.66 -0.04 -22.33
CA THR A 120 12.78 -1.45 -22.03
C THR A 120 13.21 -1.60 -20.58
N SER A 121 12.56 -2.51 -19.84
CA SER A 121 13.05 -2.95 -18.54
C SER A 121 14.54 -3.29 -18.63
N THR A 122 15.28 -3.28 -17.53
CA THR A 122 16.66 -3.83 -17.45
C THR A 122 16.79 -5.26 -17.99
N THR A 123 15.66 -5.95 -18.21
CA THR A 123 15.54 -7.28 -18.82
C THR A 123 15.23 -7.28 -20.34
N GLY A 124 15.20 -6.12 -21.01
CA GLY A 124 14.92 -5.99 -22.45
C GLY A 124 13.45 -6.13 -22.84
N LYS A 125 12.52 -6.23 -21.87
CA LYS A 125 11.07 -6.30 -22.13
C LYS A 125 10.47 -4.91 -22.26
N VAL A 126 9.62 -4.70 -23.26
CA VAL A 126 8.84 -3.46 -23.45
C VAL A 126 7.97 -3.23 -22.21
N LEU A 127 8.19 -2.09 -21.54
CA LEU A 127 7.52 -1.79 -20.27
C LEU A 127 6.15 -1.16 -20.56
N ASN A 128 5.07 -1.91 -20.29
CA ASN A 128 3.73 -1.36 -20.34
C ASN A 128 3.43 -0.62 -19.04
N TYR A 129 3.63 0.70 -19.03
CA TYR A 129 3.43 1.54 -17.85
C TYR A 129 2.02 1.43 -17.27
N LYS A 130 0.99 1.20 -18.09
CA LYS A 130 -0.37 1.03 -17.60
C LYS A 130 -0.49 -0.22 -16.72
N THR A 131 0.08 -1.33 -17.16
CA THR A 131 0.08 -2.59 -16.38
C THR A 131 0.91 -2.45 -15.11
N ALA A 132 2.12 -1.90 -15.22
CA ALA A 132 2.99 -1.70 -14.05
C ALA A 132 2.37 -0.79 -13.00
N TYR A 133 1.67 0.27 -13.42
CA TYR A 133 0.95 1.17 -12.52
C TYR A 133 -0.21 0.45 -11.81
N LEU A 134 -1.02 -0.33 -12.54
CA LEU A 134 -2.12 -1.09 -11.95
C LEU A 134 -1.61 -2.15 -10.96
N ASP A 135 -0.55 -2.87 -11.30
CA ASP A 135 0.06 -3.87 -10.41
C ASP A 135 0.59 -3.22 -9.12
N MET A 136 1.22 -2.04 -9.23
CA MET A 136 1.69 -1.27 -8.07
C MET A 136 0.53 -0.73 -7.22
N GLN A 137 -0.56 -0.32 -7.85
CA GLN A 137 -1.75 0.16 -7.15
C GLN A 137 -2.43 -0.99 -6.39
N ASP A 138 -2.59 -2.16 -7.02
CA ASP A 138 -3.12 -3.36 -6.36
C ASP A 138 -2.25 -3.81 -5.18
N ALA A 139 -0.92 -3.74 -5.34
CA ALA A 139 0.02 -4.06 -4.26
C ALA A 139 -0.09 -3.07 -3.10
N PHE A 140 -0.25 -1.77 -3.40
CA PHE A 140 -0.44 -0.74 -2.39
C PHE A 140 -1.75 -0.92 -1.63
N ASP A 141 -2.85 -1.21 -2.31
CA ASP A 141 -4.16 -1.42 -1.68
C ASP A 141 -4.15 -2.66 -0.77
N LYS A 142 -3.49 -3.74 -1.19
CA LYS A 142 -3.26 -4.93 -0.32
C LYS A 142 -2.42 -4.59 0.90
N LEU A 143 -1.33 -3.86 0.72
CA LEU A 143 -0.45 -3.46 1.82
C LEU A 143 -1.19 -2.58 2.83
N LYS A 144 -2.08 -1.70 2.35
CA LYS A 144 -2.90 -0.86 3.22
C LYS A 144 -3.86 -1.69 4.06
N LEU A 145 -4.55 -2.67 3.46
CA LEU A 145 -5.43 -3.59 4.18
C LEU A 145 -4.67 -4.41 5.23
N ASP A 146 -3.50 -4.94 4.89
CA ASP A 146 -2.66 -5.69 5.83
C ASP A 146 -2.13 -4.78 6.96
N SER A 147 -1.79 -3.53 6.66
CA SER A 147 -1.37 -2.55 7.67
C SER A 147 -2.51 -2.23 8.64
N GLU A 148 -3.74 -2.06 8.17
CA GLU A 148 -4.89 -1.84 9.05
C GLU A 148 -5.21 -3.08 9.89
N ALA A 149 -5.13 -4.28 9.29
CA ALA A 149 -5.34 -5.53 10.00
C ALA A 149 -4.30 -5.77 11.10
N THR A 150 -3.03 -5.48 10.82
CA THR A 150 -1.93 -5.60 11.80
C THR A 150 -2.06 -4.56 12.91
N LYS A 151 -2.43 -3.32 12.58
CA LYS A 151 -2.73 -2.28 13.57
C LYS A 151 -3.84 -2.71 14.52
N ASN A 152 -4.96 -3.22 13.99
CA ASN A 152 -6.07 -3.70 14.82
C ASN A 152 -5.66 -4.86 15.74
N LYS A 153 -4.89 -5.83 15.21
CA LYS A 153 -4.34 -6.93 16.02
C LYS A 153 -3.42 -6.44 17.15
N LEU A 154 -2.59 -5.44 16.87
CA LEU A 154 -1.70 -4.85 17.87
C LEU A 154 -2.49 -4.10 18.96
N GLU A 155 -3.52 -3.35 18.60
CA GLU A 155 -4.41 -2.68 19.54
C GLU A 155 -5.16 -3.68 20.44
N GLU A 156 -5.66 -4.79 19.87
CA GLU A 156 -6.29 -5.86 20.63
C GLU A 156 -5.31 -6.55 21.58
N ALA A 157 -4.10 -6.86 21.12
CA ALA A 157 -3.05 -7.46 21.95
C ALA A 157 -2.68 -6.54 23.12
N THR A 158 -2.49 -5.25 22.84
CA THR A 158 -2.18 -4.23 23.85
C THR A 158 -3.31 -4.10 24.87
N ARG A 159 -4.58 -4.12 24.41
CA ARG A 159 -5.74 -4.07 25.31
C ARG A 159 -5.81 -5.31 26.20
N ARG A 160 -5.57 -6.49 25.63
CA ARG A 160 -5.53 -7.76 26.38
C ARG A 160 -4.42 -7.75 27.43
N GLU A 161 -3.23 -7.27 27.08
CA GLU A 161 -2.11 -7.17 28.01
C GLU A 161 -2.39 -6.21 29.17
N ARG A 162 -2.96 -5.02 28.91
CA ARG A 162 -3.37 -4.10 29.99
C ARG A 162 -4.37 -4.73 30.94
N LEU A 163 -5.36 -5.45 30.41
CA LEU A 163 -6.35 -6.15 31.23
C LEU A 163 -5.69 -7.25 32.08
N LEU A 164 -4.73 -8.00 31.52
CA LEU A 164 -3.96 -8.99 32.26
C LEU A 164 -3.09 -8.36 33.35
N MET A 165 -2.42 -7.25 33.08
CA MET A 165 -1.63 -6.54 34.09
C MET A 165 -2.52 -5.99 35.21
N GLN A 166 -3.68 -5.43 34.86
CA GLN A 166 -4.63 -4.92 35.85
C GLN A 166 -5.20 -6.04 36.72
N SER A 167 -5.57 -7.18 36.13
CA SER A 167 -6.07 -8.34 36.88
C SER A 167 -4.99 -8.99 37.74
N ALA A 168 -3.74 -9.08 37.25
CA ALA A 168 -2.60 -9.54 38.03
C ALA A 168 -2.32 -8.62 39.21
N SER A 169 -2.36 -7.29 39.01
CA SER A 169 -2.18 -6.31 40.09
C SER A 169 -3.27 -6.43 41.16
N ASN A 170 -4.53 -6.59 40.75
CA ASN A 170 -5.64 -6.77 41.69
C ASN A 170 -5.51 -8.09 42.46
N THR A 171 -5.10 -9.16 41.78
CA THR A 171 -4.87 -10.48 42.39
C THR A 171 -3.73 -10.43 43.38
N ALA A 172 -2.60 -9.79 43.04
CA ALA A 172 -1.46 -9.63 43.94
C ALA A 172 -1.83 -8.84 45.20
N ARG A 173 -2.63 -7.76 45.06
CA ARG A 173 -3.16 -7.01 46.21
C ARG A 173 -4.06 -7.88 47.08
N GLN A 174 -4.98 -8.63 46.47
CA GLN A 174 -5.88 -9.53 47.22
C GLN A 174 -5.10 -10.63 47.94
N GLN A 175 -4.12 -11.26 47.29
CA GLN A 175 -3.26 -12.26 47.91
C GLN A 175 -2.44 -11.68 49.07
N THR A 176 -1.92 -10.45 48.91
CA THR A 176 -1.19 -9.76 49.98
C THR A 176 -2.09 -9.50 51.18
N GLN A 177 -3.33 -9.03 50.95
CA GLN A 177 -4.31 -8.80 52.00
C GLN A 177 -4.74 -10.10 52.69
N GLN A 178 -5.00 -11.16 51.91
CA GLN A 178 -5.36 -12.48 52.44
C GLN A 178 -4.21 -13.07 53.27
N LYS A 179 -2.98 -13.03 52.77
CA LYS A 179 -1.80 -13.48 53.53
C LYS A 179 -1.65 -12.71 54.83
N ALA A 180 -1.75 -11.38 54.79
CA ALA A 180 -1.69 -10.55 55.99
C ALA A 180 -2.78 -10.92 57.01
N SER A 181 -4.02 -11.18 56.55
CA SER A 181 -5.12 -11.64 57.41
C SER A 181 -4.88 -13.03 58.00
N PHE A 182 -4.31 -13.95 57.22
CA PHE A 182 -4.01 -15.31 57.67
C PHE A 182 -2.86 -15.33 58.68
N ASP A 183 -1.80 -14.56 58.42
CA ASP A 183 -0.66 -14.41 59.33
C ASP A 183 -1.10 -13.80 60.66
N LEU A 184 -2.04 -12.84 60.62
CA LEU A 184 -2.64 -12.23 61.80
C LEU A 184 -3.43 -13.22 62.66
N VAL A 185 -4.31 -14.01 62.03
CA VAL A 185 -5.09 -15.06 62.70
C VAL A 185 -4.13 -16.10 63.29
N THR A 186 -3.16 -16.56 62.50
CA THR A 186 -2.16 -17.54 62.93
C THR A 186 -1.39 -17.05 64.16
N LYS A 187 -0.96 -15.79 64.18
CA LYS A 187 -0.27 -15.18 65.32
C LYS A 187 -1.18 -15.07 66.55
N SER A 188 -2.44 -14.68 66.37
CA SER A 188 -3.43 -14.53 67.45
C SER A 188 -3.81 -15.88 68.08
N MET A 189 -3.74 -16.98 67.33
CA MET A 189 -4.06 -18.32 67.81
C MET A 189 -2.91 -19.06 68.50
N LYS A 190 -1.66 -18.57 68.42
CA LYS A 190 -0.51 -19.21 69.09
C LYS A 190 -0.67 -19.28 70.61
N MET A 191 -1.17 -18.22 71.23
CA MET A 191 -1.31 -18.15 72.69
C MET A 191 -2.46 -19.01 73.22
N PRO A 192 -3.67 -19.00 72.62
CA PRO A 192 -4.72 -19.96 72.96
C PRO A 192 -4.29 -21.41 72.86
N ASN A 193 -3.55 -21.80 71.82
CA ASN A 193 -3.08 -23.18 71.68
C ASN A 193 -2.09 -23.57 72.78
N ALA A 194 -1.14 -22.68 73.11
CA ALA A 194 -0.20 -22.90 74.22
C ALA A 194 -0.90 -22.91 75.59
N PHE A 195 -1.93 -22.08 75.75
CA PHE A 195 -2.78 -22.03 76.92
C PHE A 195 -3.53 -23.34 77.12
N LEU A 196 -4.24 -23.82 76.10
CA LEU A 196 -4.99 -25.07 76.15
C LEU A 196 -4.08 -26.27 76.49
N ALA A 197 -2.88 -26.34 75.91
CA ALA A 197 -1.90 -27.38 76.25
C ALA A 197 -1.48 -27.30 77.74
N SER A 198 -1.34 -26.08 78.28
CA SER A 198 -1.02 -25.87 79.70
C SER A 198 -2.18 -26.28 80.61
N VAL A 199 -3.41 -25.94 80.24
CA VAL A 199 -4.63 -26.36 80.95
C VAL A 199 -4.76 -27.89 80.93
N GLN A 200 -4.58 -28.54 79.78
CA GLN A 200 -4.61 -30.00 79.69
C GLN A 200 -3.56 -30.66 80.60
N SER A 201 -2.34 -30.09 80.67
CA SER A 201 -1.30 -30.58 81.58
C SER A 201 -1.68 -30.41 83.05
N ILE A 202 -2.29 -29.27 83.40
CA ILE A 202 -2.82 -28.99 84.75
C ILE A 202 -3.92 -29.98 85.12
N VAL A 203 -4.90 -30.18 84.24
CA VAL A 203 -6.00 -31.13 84.44
C VAL A 203 -5.48 -32.55 84.59
N ALA A 204 -4.51 -32.97 83.77
CA ALA A 204 -3.90 -34.29 83.89
C ALA A 204 -3.20 -34.49 85.25
N LYS A 205 -2.50 -33.46 85.78
CA LYS A 205 -1.87 -33.51 87.11
C LYS A 205 -2.89 -33.52 88.26
N LEU A 206 -4.06 -32.89 88.08
CA LEU A 206 -5.15 -32.93 89.06
C LEU A 206 -5.81 -34.30 89.14
N HIS A 207 -5.91 -35.00 88.01
CA HIS A 207 -6.54 -36.31 87.89
C HIS A 207 -5.58 -37.50 88.08
N ASP A 208 -4.30 -37.25 88.42
CA ASP A 208 -3.31 -38.29 88.66
C ASP A 208 -3.68 -39.11 89.92
N PRO A 209 -4.06 -40.40 89.79
CA PRO A 209 -4.51 -41.21 90.91
C PRO A 209 -3.39 -41.57 91.91
N ALA A 210 -2.11 -41.37 91.54
CA ALA A 210 -0.97 -41.74 92.37
C ALA A 210 -0.65 -40.74 93.50
N VAL A 211 -1.21 -39.54 93.47
CA VAL A 211 -0.88 -38.45 94.40
C VAL A 211 -2.10 -38.09 95.27
N ARG A 212 -1.86 -37.83 96.56
CA ARG A 212 -2.92 -37.43 97.50
C ARG A 212 -3.60 -36.12 97.07
N PRO A 213 -4.92 -35.96 97.28
CA PRO A 213 -5.68 -34.79 96.83
C PRO A 213 -5.09 -33.43 97.25
N ALA A 214 -4.63 -33.30 98.50
CA ALA A 214 -4.05 -32.07 99.02
C ALA A 214 -2.70 -31.72 98.36
N ASP A 215 -1.87 -32.73 98.09
CA ASP A 215 -0.56 -32.57 97.46
C ASP A 215 -0.70 -32.29 95.94
N ARG A 216 -1.74 -32.84 95.28
CA ARG A 216 -2.09 -32.54 93.89
C ARG A 216 -2.40 -31.06 93.69
N ARG A 217 -3.25 -30.49 94.55
CA ARG A 217 -3.64 -29.07 94.48
C ARG A 217 -2.44 -28.15 94.67
N LYS A 218 -1.62 -28.39 95.70
CA LYS A 218 -0.42 -27.59 95.98
C LYS A 218 0.58 -27.62 94.82
N LYS A 219 0.75 -28.78 94.16
CA LYS A 219 1.64 -28.95 93.01
C LYS A 219 1.15 -28.23 91.75
N VAL A 220 -0.16 -28.14 91.56
CA VAL A 220 -0.79 -27.53 90.40
C VAL A 220 -0.94 -26.01 90.54
N MET A 221 -1.06 -25.48 91.76
CA MET A 221 -1.15 -24.04 92.00
C MET A 221 0.01 -23.24 91.39
N GLY A 222 1.25 -23.73 91.49
CA GLY A 222 2.41 -23.07 90.86
C GLY A 222 2.40 -23.12 89.32
N ASP A 223 1.67 -24.05 88.71
CA ASP A 223 1.45 -24.08 87.26
C ASP A 223 0.33 -23.14 86.86
N ILE A 224 -0.71 -22.99 87.69
CA ILE A 224 -1.79 -22.00 87.52
C ILE A 224 -1.23 -20.58 87.61
N GLU A 225 -0.44 -20.25 88.63
CA GLU A 225 0.18 -18.92 88.79
C GLU A 225 1.10 -18.58 87.60
N ARG A 226 1.86 -19.56 87.10
CA ARG A 226 2.67 -19.39 85.88
C ARG A 226 1.82 -19.19 84.63
N LEU A 227 0.66 -19.82 84.55
CA LEU A 227 -0.28 -19.63 83.45
C LEU A 227 -0.98 -18.27 83.55
N GLU A 228 -1.32 -17.80 84.76
CA GLU A 228 -1.87 -16.47 85.01
C GLU A 228 -0.91 -15.38 84.58
N SER A 229 0.38 -15.50 84.93
CA SER A 229 1.41 -14.56 84.47
C SER A 229 1.49 -14.49 82.95
N LYS A 230 1.49 -15.65 82.26
CA LYS A 230 1.53 -15.71 80.80
C LYS A 230 0.28 -15.11 80.13
N VAL A 231 -0.88 -15.24 80.77
CA VAL A 231 -2.12 -14.60 80.29
C VAL A 231 -2.05 -13.09 80.52
N ALA A 232 -1.56 -12.62 81.67
CA ALA A 232 -1.38 -11.20 81.96
C ALA A 232 -0.40 -10.52 80.99
N ASP A 233 0.70 -11.20 80.65
CA ASP A 233 1.68 -10.73 79.65
C ASP A 233 1.08 -10.62 78.24
N TYR A 234 -0.01 -11.34 77.96
CA TYR A 234 -0.73 -11.30 76.70
C TYR A 234 -1.78 -10.17 76.61
N LYS A 235 -1.95 -9.36 77.66
CA LYS A 235 -2.92 -8.26 77.66
C LYS A 235 -2.63 -7.32 76.48
N PRO A 236 -3.58 -7.14 75.53
CA PRO A 236 -3.38 -6.22 74.42
C PRO A 236 -3.32 -4.78 74.94
N ALA A 237 -2.46 -3.95 74.33
CA ALA A 237 -2.40 -2.52 74.63
C ALA A 237 -3.74 -1.84 74.27
N GLU A 238 -4.23 -0.96 75.14
CA GLU A 238 -5.55 -0.31 75.02
C GLU A 238 -5.63 0.74 73.89
N THR A 239 -4.50 1.09 73.28
CA THR A 239 -4.47 2.03 72.15
C THR A 239 -4.64 1.27 70.83
N ALA A 240 -5.81 1.42 70.21
CA ALA A 240 -5.99 1.13 68.79
C ALA A 240 -5.02 2.01 67.99
N ALA A 241 -3.88 1.47 67.59
CA ALA A 241 -2.96 2.16 66.71
C ALA A 241 -3.62 2.26 65.33
N VAL A 242 -4.18 3.42 65.03
CA VAL A 242 -4.48 3.81 63.65
C VAL A 242 -3.15 3.76 62.92
N SER A 243 -3.00 2.84 61.96
CA SER A 243 -1.82 2.81 61.10
C SER A 243 -1.76 4.12 60.33
N ALA A 244 -0.56 4.62 60.03
CA ALA A 244 -0.34 5.88 59.31
C ALA A 244 -1.08 5.97 57.96
N ASP A 245 -1.54 4.84 57.41
CA ASP A 245 -2.29 4.71 56.16
C ASP A 245 -3.84 4.72 56.33
N GLY A 246 -4.38 5.01 57.52
CA GLY A 246 -5.84 5.10 57.73
C GLY A 246 -6.60 3.77 57.69
N LEU A 247 -5.89 2.63 57.62
CA LEU A 247 -6.47 1.29 57.75
C LEU A 247 -6.61 0.91 59.23
N VAL A 248 -7.84 0.57 59.63
CA VAL A 248 -8.17 0.05 60.97
C VAL A 248 -7.34 -1.22 61.22
N GLN A 249 -6.46 -1.22 62.22
CA GLN A 249 -5.73 -2.40 62.63
C GLN A 249 -6.68 -3.43 63.26
N VAL A 250 -7.10 -4.42 62.47
CA VAL A 250 -7.96 -5.54 62.91
C VAL A 250 -7.26 -6.45 63.94
N ASP A 251 -5.96 -6.25 64.19
CA ASP A 251 -5.16 -6.97 65.20
C ASP A 251 -5.67 -6.74 66.63
N VAL A 252 -6.07 -5.50 66.94
CA VAL A 252 -6.42 -5.10 68.31
C VAL A 252 -7.75 -5.74 68.77
N PRO A 253 -8.85 -5.72 68.00
CA PRO A 253 -10.09 -6.37 68.39
C PRO A 253 -9.98 -7.90 68.52
N ILE A 254 -9.24 -8.58 67.62
CA ILE A 254 -9.08 -10.03 67.66
C ILE A 254 -8.32 -10.44 68.93
N ARG A 255 -7.22 -9.75 69.27
CA ARG A 255 -6.46 -10.07 70.49
C ARG A 255 -7.23 -9.72 71.76
N GLN A 256 -8.06 -8.68 71.75
CA GLN A 256 -8.96 -8.35 72.86
C GLN A 256 -9.97 -9.47 73.11
N CYS A 257 -10.62 -9.99 72.06
CA CYS A 257 -11.54 -11.13 72.18
C CYS A 257 -10.82 -12.37 72.71
N VAL A 258 -9.63 -12.68 72.17
CA VAL A 258 -8.83 -13.83 72.62
C VAL A 258 -8.40 -13.66 74.08
N TYR A 259 -7.91 -12.50 74.49
CA TYR A 259 -7.52 -12.22 75.86
C TYR A 259 -8.72 -12.34 76.81
N GLY A 260 -9.89 -11.80 76.43
CA GLY A 260 -11.14 -11.96 77.19
C GLY A 260 -11.49 -13.43 77.43
N TYR A 261 -11.41 -14.26 76.40
CA TYR A 261 -11.61 -15.71 76.52
C TYR A 261 -10.61 -16.35 77.50
N LEU A 262 -9.32 -16.02 77.38
CA LEU A 262 -8.28 -16.57 78.26
C LEU A 262 -8.50 -16.20 79.73
N VAL A 263 -8.91 -14.96 80.00
CA VAL A 263 -9.22 -14.48 81.36
C VAL A 263 -10.40 -15.25 81.96
N VAL A 264 -11.48 -15.43 81.21
CA VAL A 264 -12.64 -16.21 81.68
C VAL A 264 -12.24 -17.67 81.96
N MET A 265 -11.46 -18.30 81.08
CA MET A 265 -10.99 -19.66 81.28
C MET A 265 -10.08 -19.80 82.52
N MET A 266 -9.24 -18.80 82.80
CA MET A 266 -8.42 -18.80 84.01
C MET A 266 -9.25 -18.68 85.29
N GLN A 267 -10.30 -17.86 85.28
CA GLN A 267 -11.22 -17.75 86.41
C GLN A 267 -11.93 -19.08 86.69
N LEU A 268 -12.39 -19.78 85.63
CA LEU A 268 -13.00 -21.10 85.75
C LEU A 268 -12.01 -22.13 86.31
N LEU A 269 -10.79 -22.20 85.76
CA LEU A 269 -9.76 -23.13 86.21
C LEU A 269 -9.39 -22.93 87.69
N ARG A 270 -9.28 -21.67 88.13
CA ARG A 270 -9.01 -21.34 89.53
C ARG A 270 -10.18 -21.71 90.44
N GLY A 271 -11.41 -21.52 89.96
CA GLY A 271 -12.63 -21.94 90.66
C GLY A 271 -12.70 -23.45 90.88
N GLU A 272 -12.33 -24.24 89.87
CA GLU A 272 -12.31 -25.72 89.97
C GLU A 272 -11.22 -26.25 90.92
N VAL A 273 -10.08 -25.59 91.03
CA VAL A 273 -8.97 -26.04 91.92
C VAL A 273 -9.11 -25.51 93.35
N GLY A 274 -9.79 -24.36 93.51
CA GLY A 274 -10.04 -23.71 94.80
C GLY A 274 -11.17 -24.32 95.63
N GLN A 275 -12.09 -25.07 95.01
CA GLN A 275 -13.10 -25.92 95.69
C GLN A 275 -12.50 -27.26 96.07
#